data_AF-A0A849WU24-F1
#
_entry.id   AF-A0A849WU24-F1
#
_cell.length_a   1.000
_cell.length_b   1.000
_cell.length_c   1.000
_cell.angle_alpha   90.00
_cell.angle_beta   90.00
_cell.angle_gamma   90.00
#
_symmetry.space_group_name_H-M   'P 1'
#
loop_
_entity.id
_entity.type
_entity.pdbx_description
1 polymer ?
#
loop_
_entity_poly.entity_id
_entity_poly.type
_entity_poly.pdbx_seq_one_letter_code
_entity_poly.pdbx_strand_id
1 'polypeptide(L)'
;MRNGLAWILLASAVPAWAGEGRSLPRGENSPLFLDEVWEAPQGEVQLLSGTDGGRFAFLRLASGELADLAGVDGSAACREWLLSSAGAVLPEEPCSLVFHATGENAPIRVSVGSLVKGNIFSSARSTIRGRHESL
;
A
#
# COMPACT_ATOMS: atom_id res chain seq x y z
N MET A 1 -8.62 -35.34 -54.09
CA MET A 1 -8.76 -33.87 -54.19
C MET A 1 -8.76 -33.31 -52.77
N ARG A 2 -8.05 -32.19 -52.58
CA ARG A 2 -7.57 -31.62 -51.32
C ARG A 2 -8.62 -30.70 -50.66
N ASN A 3 -8.58 -30.68 -49.33
CA ASN A 3 -8.88 -29.55 -48.42
C ASN A 3 -10.36 -29.15 -48.23
N GLY A 4 -10.81 -28.72 -47.05
CA GLY A 4 -10.05 -28.36 -45.85
C GLY A 4 -10.93 -28.19 -44.62
N LEU A 5 -10.35 -28.51 -43.46
CA LEU A 5 -10.89 -28.20 -42.14
C LEU A 5 -10.91 -26.68 -41.93
N ALA A 6 -12.08 -26.15 -41.57
CA ALA A 6 -12.21 -24.80 -41.03
C ALA A 6 -12.06 -24.87 -39.50
N TRP A 7 -10.91 -24.40 -39.00
CA TRP A 7 -10.69 -24.17 -37.57
C TRP A 7 -11.21 -22.78 -37.22
N ILE A 8 -12.24 -22.71 -36.38
CA ILE A 8 -12.69 -21.47 -35.76
C ILE A 8 -11.75 -21.16 -34.60
N LEU A 9 -10.81 -20.25 -34.82
CA LEU A 9 -9.99 -19.68 -33.75
C LEU A 9 -10.86 -18.68 -32.97
N LEU A 10 -11.39 -19.10 -31.81
CA LEU A 10 -11.86 -18.16 -30.80
C LEU A 10 -10.64 -17.46 -30.20
N ALA A 11 -10.39 -16.23 -30.64
CA ALA A 11 -9.48 -15.34 -29.96
C ALA A 11 -10.07 -14.98 -28.59
N SER A 12 -9.46 -15.50 -27.53
CA SER A 12 -9.72 -15.11 -26.16
C SER A 12 -9.45 -13.62 -26.00
N ALA A 13 -10.52 -12.82 -25.95
CA ALA A 13 -10.44 -11.43 -25.54
C ALA A 13 -10.09 -11.39 -24.05
N VAL A 14 -8.81 -11.28 -23.76
CA VAL A 14 -8.32 -10.98 -22.40
C VAL A 14 -8.82 -9.56 -22.07
N PRO A 15 -9.60 -9.35 -21.01
CA PRO A 15 -9.91 -8.00 -20.59
C PRO A 15 -8.58 -7.35 -20.18
N ALA A 16 -8.14 -6.36 -20.95
CA ALA A 16 -7.08 -5.47 -20.55
C ALA A 16 -7.61 -4.67 -19.37
N TRP A 17 -7.46 -5.21 -18.15
CA TRP A 17 -7.42 -4.38 -16.95
C TRP A 17 -6.11 -3.59 -17.05
N ALA A 18 -6.14 -2.53 -17.85
CA ALA A 18 -5.21 -1.44 -17.69
C ALA A 18 -5.46 -0.94 -16.27
N GLY A 19 -4.58 -1.32 -15.35
CA GLY A 19 -4.56 -0.79 -14.00
C GLY A 19 -4.54 0.72 -14.13
N GLU A 20 -5.67 1.34 -13.84
CA GLU A 20 -5.80 2.77 -13.69
C GLU A 20 -4.98 3.12 -12.46
N GLY A 21 -3.67 3.31 -12.68
CA GLY A 21 -2.72 3.70 -11.66
C GLY A 21 -3.11 5.08 -11.18
N ARG A 22 -3.95 5.11 -10.14
CA ARG A 22 -4.23 6.32 -9.39
C ARG A 22 -2.92 6.80 -8.81
N SER A 23 -2.32 7.78 -9.49
CA SER A 23 -1.11 8.45 -9.02
C SER A 23 -1.48 9.25 -7.78
N LEU A 24 -0.77 9.02 -6.69
CA LEU A 24 -1.01 9.69 -5.41
C LEU A 24 -0.77 11.21 -5.57
N PRO A 25 -1.64 12.07 -5.00
CA PRO A 25 -1.44 13.51 -5.04
C PRO A 25 -0.16 13.91 -4.30
N ARG A 26 0.75 14.62 -4.98
CA ARG A 26 2.00 15.12 -4.39
C ARG A 26 1.73 16.32 -3.47
N GLY A 27 1.69 16.05 -2.17
CA GLY A 27 2.41 16.77 -1.11
C GLY A 27 2.11 18.24 -0.76
N GLU A 28 1.47 19.04 -1.62
CA GLU A 28 1.30 20.49 -1.33
C GLU A 28 -0.17 20.92 -1.14
N ASN A 29 -1.13 20.23 -1.78
CA ASN A 29 -2.56 20.58 -1.70
C ASN A 29 -3.43 19.56 -0.93
N SER A 30 -2.87 18.45 -0.46
CA SER A 30 -3.58 17.43 0.32
C SER A 30 -2.67 16.99 1.49
N PRO A 31 -2.74 17.65 2.67
CA PRO A 31 -1.93 17.24 3.81
C PRO A 31 -2.30 15.81 4.20
N LEU A 32 -1.29 14.94 4.27
CA LEU A 32 -1.42 13.59 4.78
C LEU A 32 -1.20 13.62 6.29
N PHE A 33 -2.15 13.08 7.05
CA PHE A 33 -2.05 12.97 8.50
C PHE A 33 -1.69 11.53 8.86
N LEU A 34 -0.67 11.36 9.70
CA LEU A 34 -0.31 10.06 10.25
C LEU A 34 -1.35 9.67 11.32
N ASP A 35 -2.18 8.67 11.01
CA ASP A 35 -3.25 8.23 11.90
C ASP A 35 -2.77 7.15 12.85
N GLU A 36 -2.07 6.16 12.31
CA GLU A 36 -1.65 4.99 13.06
C GLU A 36 -0.28 4.49 12.62
N VAL A 37 0.42 3.89 13.58
CA VAL A 37 1.67 3.20 13.33
C VAL A 37 1.54 1.78 13.83
N TRP A 38 2.02 0.84 13.02
CA TRP A 38 2.05 -0.57 13.31
C TRP A 38 3.47 -1.11 13.09
N GLU A 39 3.92 -1.96 13.99
CA GLU A 39 5.20 -2.65 13.90
C GLU A 39 5.01 -3.98 13.17
N ALA A 40 5.86 -4.26 12.19
CA ALA A 40 5.94 -5.51 11.46
C ALA A 40 7.38 -6.05 11.49
N PRO A 41 7.59 -7.37 11.30
CA PRO A 41 8.93 -7.94 11.21
C PRO A 41 9.83 -7.27 10.15
N GLN A 42 9.23 -6.76 9.07
CA GLN A 42 9.91 -6.10 7.95
C GLN A 42 10.21 -4.61 8.22
N GLY A 43 9.54 -3.99 9.19
CA GLY A 43 9.64 -2.57 9.46
C GLY A 43 8.36 -1.96 10.04
N GLU A 44 8.25 -0.65 9.96
CA GLU A 44 7.15 0.11 10.52
C GLU A 44 6.12 0.45 9.44
N VAL A 45 4.88 -0.01 9.59
CA VAL A 45 3.75 0.35 8.74
C VAL A 45 3.08 1.61 9.29
N GLN A 46 3.07 2.66 8.49
CA GLN A 46 2.43 3.94 8.79
C GLN A 46 1.15 4.03 7.98
N LEU A 47 0.00 4.23 8.65
CA LEU A 47 -1.28 4.48 8.02
C LEU A 47 -1.58 5.97 8.05
N LEU A 48 -1.94 6.53 6.90
CA LEU A 48 -2.20 7.95 6.73
C LEU A 48 -3.54 8.19 6.04
N SER A 49 -4.18 9.27 6.45
CA SER A 49 -5.41 9.78 5.84
C SER A 49 -5.12 11.08 5.11
N GLY A 50 -5.56 11.17 3.85
CA GLY A 50 -5.61 12.42 3.11
C GLY A 50 -6.93 13.16 3.32
N THR A 51 -6.91 14.48 3.16
CA THR A 51 -8.11 15.34 3.17
C THR A 51 -9.15 14.95 2.11
N ASP A 52 -8.72 14.31 1.03
CA ASP A 52 -9.59 13.86 -0.07
C ASP A 52 -10.26 12.50 0.21
N GLY A 53 -10.12 11.99 1.44
CA GLY A 53 -10.70 10.72 1.87
C GLY A 53 -9.93 9.46 1.43
N GLY A 54 -8.79 9.63 0.76
CA GLY A 54 -7.92 8.53 0.34
C GLY A 54 -7.14 7.90 1.49
N ARG A 55 -6.98 6.57 1.43
CA ARG A 55 -6.10 5.77 2.29
C ARG A 55 -4.70 5.73 1.71
N PHE A 56 -3.72 6.02 2.55
CA PHE A 56 -2.32 5.85 2.23
C PHE A 56 -1.69 4.99 3.31
N ALA A 57 -0.76 4.14 2.91
CA ALA A 57 0.13 3.51 3.86
C ALA A 57 1.54 3.46 3.28
N PHE A 58 2.53 3.59 4.16
CA PHE A 58 3.93 3.37 3.83
C PHE A 58 4.49 2.31 4.75
N LEU A 59 5.36 1.45 4.21
CA LEU A 59 6.23 0.61 5.02
C LEU A 59 7.60 1.27 5.06
N ARG A 60 8.02 1.69 6.25
CA ARG A 60 9.38 2.13 6.53
C ARG A 60 10.22 0.91 6.91
N LEU A 61 11.07 0.48 5.99
CA LEU A 61 11.98 -0.64 6.20
C LEU A 61 13.03 -0.30 7.25
N ALA A 62 13.67 -1.32 7.81
CA ALA A 62 14.77 -1.14 8.76
C ALA A 62 15.97 -0.36 8.15
N SER A 63 16.12 -0.37 6.82
CA SER A 63 17.10 0.43 6.09
C SER A 63 16.79 1.94 6.09
N GLY A 64 15.58 2.34 6.47
CA GLY A 64 15.05 3.70 6.36
C GLY A 64 14.38 4.00 5.02
N GLU A 65 14.42 3.07 4.06
CA GLU A 65 13.68 3.18 2.81
C GLU A 65 12.17 3.10 3.03
N LEU A 66 11.42 3.84 2.21
CA LEU A 66 9.96 3.85 2.22
C LEU A 66 9.43 3.06 1.03
N ALA A 67 8.50 2.16 1.29
CA ALA A 67 7.75 1.42 0.29
C ALA A 67 6.27 1.84 0.32
N ASP A 68 5.72 2.13 -0.85
CA ASP A 68 4.34 2.61 -1.03
C ASP A 68 3.36 1.44 -1.00
N LEU A 69 2.19 1.63 -0.39
CA LEU A 69 1.11 0.65 -0.47
C LEU A 69 0.60 0.54 -1.92
N ALA A 70 0.79 -0.63 -2.51
CA ALA A 70 0.33 -0.95 -3.86
C ALA A 70 -1.03 -1.66 -3.87
N GLY A 71 -1.38 -2.33 -2.78
CA GLY A 71 -2.66 -3.04 -2.67
C GLY A 71 -2.78 -3.90 -1.42
N VAL A 72 -3.80 -4.75 -1.44
CA VAL A 72 -4.10 -5.70 -0.36
C VAL A 72 -4.44 -7.07 -0.97
N ASP A 73 -3.87 -8.12 -0.40
CA ASP A 73 -4.17 -9.51 -0.72
C ASP A 73 -4.97 -10.12 0.43
N GLY A 74 -6.06 -10.85 0.18
CA GLY A 74 -6.79 -11.59 1.22
C GLY A 74 -8.31 -11.38 1.21
N SER A 75 -8.92 -11.28 2.39
CA SER A 75 -10.38 -11.25 2.55
C SER A 75 -11.04 -10.05 1.86
N ALA A 76 -12.35 -10.17 1.62
CA ALA A 76 -13.13 -9.05 1.10
C ALA A 76 -13.05 -7.82 2.02
N ALA A 77 -13.03 -8.01 3.34
CA ALA A 77 -12.95 -6.90 4.30
C ALA A 77 -11.69 -6.05 4.10
N CYS A 78 -10.54 -6.63 3.74
CA CYS A 78 -9.32 -5.85 3.52
C CYS A 78 -9.37 -5.05 2.22
N ARG A 79 -10.01 -5.59 1.17
CA ARG A 79 -10.26 -4.85 -0.06
C ARG A 79 -11.25 -3.70 0.17
N GLU A 80 -12.32 -3.95 0.90
CA GLU A 80 -13.27 -2.90 1.30
C GLU A 80 -12.59 -1.84 2.18
N TRP A 81 -11.72 -2.25 3.10
CA TRP A 81 -10.94 -1.33 3.91
C TRP A 81 -10.03 -0.42 3.06
N LEU A 82 -9.34 -0.98 2.06
CA LEU A 82 -8.50 -0.21 1.14
C LEU A 82 -9.33 0.84 0.36
N LEU A 83 -10.57 0.50 0.02
CA LEU A 83 -11.51 1.38 -0.70
C LEU A 83 -12.28 2.33 0.24
N SER A 84 -12.20 2.11 1.55
CA SER A 84 -12.92 2.91 2.54
C SER A 84 -12.31 4.30 2.73
N SER A 85 -13.12 5.20 3.29
CA SER A 85 -12.65 6.52 3.71
C SER A 85 -11.62 6.43 4.85
N ALA A 86 -10.91 7.54 5.04
CA ALA A 86 -10.09 7.82 6.22
C ALA A 86 -10.77 7.40 7.54
N GLY A 87 -10.02 6.79 8.47
CA GLY A 87 -10.48 6.50 9.84
C GLY A 87 -11.15 5.14 10.12
N ALA A 88 -11.52 4.34 9.11
CA ALA A 88 -11.91 2.94 9.33
C ALA A 88 -10.74 2.09 9.88
N VAL A 89 -11.04 1.17 10.78
CA VAL A 89 -10.03 0.33 11.43
C VAL A 89 -9.54 -0.75 10.47
N LEU A 90 -8.24 -1.04 10.49
CA LEU A 90 -7.67 -2.17 9.74
C LEU A 90 -8.32 -3.47 10.24
N PRO A 91 -8.96 -4.27 9.37
CA PRO A 91 -9.68 -5.47 9.79
C PRO A 91 -8.74 -6.52 10.39
N GLU A 92 -9.21 -7.23 11.42
CA GLU A 92 -8.46 -8.29 12.10
C GLU A 92 -8.41 -9.62 11.30
N GLU A 93 -9.08 -9.68 10.16
CA GLU A 93 -9.12 -10.84 9.28
C GLU A 93 -7.76 -11.13 8.63
N PRO A 94 -7.49 -12.40 8.23
CA PRO A 94 -6.24 -12.75 7.57
C PRO A 94 -6.14 -12.08 6.19
N CYS A 95 -5.33 -11.04 6.10
CA CYS A 95 -4.92 -10.42 4.85
C CYS A 95 -3.50 -9.87 4.93
N SER A 96 -2.96 -9.47 3.78
CA SER A 96 -1.64 -8.90 3.64
C SER A 96 -1.70 -7.55 2.96
N LEU A 97 -0.99 -6.58 3.53
CA LEU A 97 -0.67 -5.32 2.88
C LEU A 97 0.49 -5.54 1.93
N VAL A 98 0.37 -5.07 0.69
CA VAL A 98 1.36 -5.25 -0.37
C VAL A 98 2.02 -3.91 -0.65
N PHE A 99 3.34 -3.83 -0.43
CA PHE A 99 4.14 -2.62 -0.59
C PHE A 99 5.15 -2.78 -1.72
N HIS A 100 5.42 -1.68 -2.42
CA HIS A 100 6.44 -1.61 -3.48
C HIS A 100 7.50 -0.58 -3.08
N ALA A 101 8.74 -1.05 -2.92
CA ALA A 101 9.90 -0.20 -2.68
C ALA A 101 10.52 0.24 -4.01
N THR A 102 11.12 1.44 -4.04
CA THR A 102 11.69 1.95 -5.29
C THR A 102 13.02 1.26 -5.59
N GLY A 103 13.04 0.41 -6.62
CA GLY A 103 14.22 -0.33 -7.01
C GLY A 103 14.22 -1.80 -6.60
N GLU A 104 13.19 -2.25 -5.87
CA GLU A 104 12.92 -3.67 -5.71
C GLU A 104 12.03 -4.21 -6.84
N ASN A 105 12.37 -5.41 -7.33
CA ASN A 105 11.58 -6.10 -8.35
C ASN A 105 10.43 -6.93 -7.74
N ALA A 106 10.47 -7.20 -6.43
CA ALA A 106 9.48 -8.02 -5.75
C ALA A 106 8.71 -7.17 -4.72
N PRO A 107 7.38 -7.34 -4.61
CA PRO A 107 6.60 -6.66 -3.59
C PRO A 107 6.89 -7.22 -2.20
N ILE A 108 6.90 -6.33 -1.21
CA ILE A 108 6.99 -6.69 0.20
C ILE A 108 5.58 -6.93 0.71
N ARG A 109 5.33 -8.11 1.26
CA ARG A 109 4.03 -8.45 1.85
C ARG A 109 4.12 -8.46 3.37
N VAL A 110 3.23 -7.72 4.01
CA VAL A 110 3.11 -7.66 5.46
C VAL A 110 1.76 -8.23 5.86
N SER A 111 1.76 -9.34 6.61
CA SER A 111 0.52 -9.94 7.10
C SER A 111 -0.09 -9.07 8.20
N VAL A 112 -1.38 -8.76 8.09
CA VAL A 112 -2.10 -7.96 9.09
C VAL A 112 -2.10 -8.64 10.47
N GLY A 113 -2.22 -9.97 10.51
CA GLY A 113 -2.13 -10.73 11.76
C GLY A 113 -0.75 -10.71 12.43
N SER A 114 0.28 -10.18 11.76
CA SER A 114 1.62 -9.98 12.32
C SER A 114 1.88 -8.56 12.81
N LEU A 115 0.92 -7.64 12.60
CA LEU A 115 1.06 -6.25 13.00
C LEU A 115 0.79 -6.08 14.49
N VAL A 116 1.68 -5.36 15.16
CA VAL A 116 1.51 -4.95 16.55
C VAL A 116 1.32 -3.44 16.57
N LYS A 117 0.28 -2.93 17.24
CA LYS A 117 0.01 -1.50 17.28
C LYS A 117 1.18 -0.77 17.95
N GLY A 118 1.85 0.08 17.18
CA GLY A 118 2.96 0.91 17.61
C GLY A 118 2.48 2.19 18.29
N ASN A 119 3.42 3.00 18.79
CA ASN A 119 3.13 4.31 19.35
C ASN A 119 3.55 5.40 18.35
N ILE A 120 2.57 6.22 17.93
CA ILE A 120 2.77 7.32 16.98
C ILE A 120 3.85 8.32 17.46
N PHE A 121 3.97 8.51 18.78
CA PHE A 121 4.96 9.43 19.37
C PHE A 121 6.38 8.86 19.38
N SER A 122 6.55 7.54 19.27
CA SER A 122 7.87 6.91 19.11
C SER A 122 8.40 7.15 17.69
N SER A 123 7.53 7.12 16.68
CA SER A 123 7.89 7.24 15.27
C SER A 123 8.18 8.67 14.82
N ALA A 124 7.49 9.66 15.40
CA ALA A 124 7.72 11.09 15.16
C ALA A 124 9.13 11.57 15.61
N ARG A 125 9.76 10.85 16.55
CA ARG A 125 11.10 11.17 17.04
C ARG A 125 12.20 10.99 15.99
N SER A 126 11.96 10.16 14.97
CA SER A 126 12.94 9.93 13.89
C SER A 126 12.91 11.02 12.81
N THR A 127 11.78 11.70 12.62
CA THR A 127 11.64 12.77 11.60
C THR A 127 12.06 14.15 12.12
N ILE A 128 12.07 14.37 13.45
CA ILE A 128 12.34 15.69 14.05
C ILE A 128 13.85 15.94 14.31
N ARG A 129 14.73 14.95 14.14
CA ARG A 129 16.19 15.10 14.37
C ARG A 129 17.03 15.47 13.15
N GLY A 130 16.42 15.77 12.00
CA GLY A 130 17.13 16.11 10.76
C GLY A 130 17.28 17.61 10.45
N ARG A 131 16.80 18.52 11.31
CA ARG A 131 16.77 19.96 10.98
C ARG A 131 16.93 20.87 12.19
N HIS A 132 18.00 20.67 12.97
CA HIS A 132 18.38 21.67 13.97
C HIS A 132 19.88 21.71 14.27
N GLU A 133 20.72 21.65 13.23
CA GLU A 133 22.11 22.11 13.33
C GLU A 133 22.46 22.89 12.06
N SER A 134 22.26 24.20 12.12
CA SER A 134 23.02 25.25 11.43
C SER A 134 22.18 26.52 11.44
N LEU A 135 22.36 27.35 12.47
CA LEU A 135 22.48 28.83 12.42
C LEU A 135 22.86 29.33 13.80
#